data_AF-A0A8J3EAU2-F1
#
_entry.id   AF-A0A8J3EAU2-F1
#
_cell.length_a   1.000
_cell.length_b   1.000
_cell.length_c   1.000
_cell.angle_alpha   90.00
_cell.angle_beta   90.00
_cell.angle_gamma   90.00
#
_symmetry.space_group_name_H-M   'P 1'
#
loop_
_entity.id
_entity.type
_entity.pdbx_description
1 polymer ?
#
loop_
_entity_poly.entity_id
_entity_poly.type
_entity_poly.pdbx_seq_one_letter_code
_entity_poly.pdbx_strand_id
1 'polypeptide(L)'
;MTATRLRATDGADSFAFAAGDGRAVITNFEVGVDSLASGPYGAVVREVIRADGVPVTIYRYGWGDDVVRLPGVSGVTREQLEQPGGAPPAAPADPGTGGAVPPGPGGAFRTVFYDGFDVDGDLSRWKAIMQGPHHSGMWWNPDGVKVRDGELEVSADLQDNGYYTGAGLAIDFGPDAFGVDYGRIEVRAKWDAAQGIAPAIMGWPSAADAWPPEFDLMEVVDADGQWVATTNHWQGPGGNGDDAYRTAWTEIDSTDWHTYAVQWTPEGVVYTIDGEVVYTGGPEELPGQKMTASIGVFVGTWATQGWVPLPDETTPEHVGLHVDYVKVEEWIGG
;
A
#
# COMPACT_ATOMS: atom_id res chain seq x y z
N MET A 1 18.08 14.41 9.15
CA MET A 1 19.11 15.23 8.49
C MET A 1 18.56 16.60 8.09
N THR A 2 19.38 17.65 7.96
CA THR A 2 18.97 19.01 7.55
C THR A 2 18.79 19.10 6.03
N ALA A 3 17.66 19.64 5.55
CA ALA A 3 17.40 19.79 4.13
C ALA A 3 18.24 20.92 3.49
N THR A 4 18.76 20.68 2.29
CA THR A 4 19.46 21.68 1.48
C THR A 4 18.46 22.70 0.94
N ARG A 5 18.71 24.00 1.12
CA ARG A 5 17.87 25.08 0.57
C ARG A 5 18.49 25.63 -0.71
N LEU A 6 17.71 25.64 -1.78
CA LEU A 6 18.08 26.14 -3.11
C LEU A 6 17.17 27.30 -3.52
N ARG A 7 17.69 28.18 -4.38
CA ARG A 7 16.94 29.29 -4.99
C ARG A 7 17.24 29.37 -6.48
N ALA A 8 16.19 29.51 -7.29
CA ALA A 8 16.28 29.84 -8.70
C ALA A 8 16.81 31.29 -8.88
N THR A 9 17.52 31.53 -9.98
CA THR A 9 17.97 32.83 -10.46
C THR A 9 16.90 33.50 -11.32
N ASP A 10 17.18 34.68 -11.89
CA ASP A 10 16.25 35.31 -12.83
C ASP A 10 16.37 34.60 -14.20
N GLY A 11 15.34 33.84 -14.58
CA GLY A 11 15.29 33.11 -15.86
C GLY A 11 15.03 31.62 -15.65
N ALA A 12 15.29 30.82 -16.69
CA ALA A 12 15.07 29.37 -16.64
C ALA A 12 16.23 28.63 -15.94
N ASP A 13 15.95 27.97 -14.83
CA ASP A 13 16.90 27.12 -14.11
C ASP A 13 16.61 25.61 -14.28
N SER A 14 17.66 24.79 -14.09
CA SER A 14 17.54 23.33 -14.11
C SER A 14 18.22 22.73 -12.88
N PHE A 15 17.46 21.97 -12.09
CA PHE A 15 17.94 21.32 -10.88
C PHE A 15 17.98 19.80 -11.09
N ALA A 16 19.18 19.24 -11.08
CA ALA A 16 19.39 17.80 -11.21
C ALA A 16 19.62 17.16 -9.84
N PHE A 17 18.95 16.04 -9.60
CA PHE A 17 19.06 15.26 -8.36
C PHE A 17 19.34 13.79 -8.69
N ALA A 18 20.19 13.16 -7.89
CA ALA A 18 20.54 11.75 -7.96
C ALA A 18 20.22 11.05 -6.64
N ALA A 19 19.93 9.75 -6.71
CA ALA A 19 19.65 8.96 -5.52
C ALA A 19 20.77 9.12 -4.46
N GLY A 20 20.40 9.41 -3.23
CA GLY A 20 21.30 9.73 -2.12
C GLY A 20 21.58 11.22 -1.89
N ASP A 21 21.07 12.13 -2.74
CA ASP A 21 21.20 13.58 -2.54
C ASP A 21 20.33 14.10 -1.38
N GLY A 22 19.37 13.31 -0.90
CA GLY A 22 18.58 13.57 0.28
C GLY A 22 17.54 14.68 0.10
N ARG A 23 17.26 15.43 1.18
CA ARG A 23 16.16 16.39 1.20
C ARG A 23 16.59 17.75 0.64
N ALA A 24 15.83 18.29 -0.31
CA ALA A 24 15.99 19.64 -0.84
C ALA A 24 14.69 20.47 -0.73
N VAL A 25 14.84 21.80 -0.63
CA VAL A 25 13.73 22.76 -0.70
C VAL A 25 14.10 23.86 -1.68
N ILE A 26 13.29 24.06 -2.73
CA ILE A 26 13.44 25.15 -3.69
C ILE A 26 12.35 26.19 -3.40
N THR A 27 12.74 27.40 -2.97
CA THR A 27 11.78 28.37 -2.39
C THR A 27 11.10 29.30 -3.40
N ASN A 28 11.46 29.24 -4.68
CA ASN A 28 10.99 30.14 -5.74
C ASN A 28 10.96 29.46 -7.12
N PHE A 29 10.59 28.18 -7.15
CA PHE A 29 10.48 27.42 -8.40
C PHE A 29 9.33 27.97 -9.26
N GLU A 30 9.60 28.35 -10.50
CA GLU A 30 8.62 28.86 -11.45
C GLU A 30 8.22 27.79 -12.48
N VAL A 31 6.98 27.30 -12.37
CA VAL A 31 6.45 26.26 -13.26
C VAL A 31 6.43 26.75 -14.71
N GLY A 32 6.99 25.94 -15.62
CA GLY A 32 7.09 26.27 -17.04
C GLY A 32 8.30 27.14 -17.40
N VAL A 33 9.07 27.59 -16.41
CA VAL A 33 10.35 28.31 -16.58
C VAL A 33 11.49 27.45 -16.06
N ASP A 34 11.36 26.93 -14.84
CA ASP A 34 12.33 26.04 -14.19
C ASP A 34 12.05 24.56 -14.48
N SER A 35 13.06 23.71 -14.29
CA SER A 35 12.98 22.27 -14.50
C SER A 35 13.68 21.44 -13.42
N LEU A 36 13.17 20.24 -13.16
CA LEU A 36 13.76 19.20 -12.33
C LEU A 36 14.22 18.02 -13.20
N ALA A 37 15.28 17.32 -12.79
CA ALA A 37 15.73 16.08 -13.44
C ALA A 37 16.13 15.03 -12.40
N SER A 38 15.49 13.85 -12.43
CA SER A 38 15.71 12.72 -11.49
C SER A 38 16.56 11.57 -12.06
N GLY A 39 17.50 11.83 -12.96
CA GLY A 39 18.35 10.79 -13.55
C GLY A 39 17.54 9.61 -14.14
N PRO A 40 18.04 8.36 -14.09
CA PRO A 40 17.33 7.18 -14.62
C PRO A 40 16.18 6.68 -13.71
N TYR A 41 16.02 7.26 -12.51
CA TYR A 41 15.02 6.83 -11.55
C TYR A 41 13.71 7.59 -11.83
N GLY A 42 12.61 6.85 -11.94
CA GLY A 42 11.29 7.47 -12.13
C GLY A 42 10.95 8.35 -10.92
N ALA A 43 10.70 9.64 -11.15
CA ALA A 43 10.19 10.52 -10.10
C ALA A 43 8.68 10.42 -9.93
N VAL A 44 8.21 10.65 -8.71
CA VAL A 44 6.79 10.79 -8.37
C VAL A 44 6.53 12.21 -7.86
N VAL A 45 5.45 12.82 -8.33
CA VAL A 45 5.02 14.16 -7.92
C VAL A 45 3.76 14.07 -7.08
N ARG A 46 3.78 14.74 -5.92
CA ARG A 46 2.63 14.89 -5.03
C ARG A 46 2.46 16.34 -4.65
N GLU A 47 1.27 16.74 -4.23
CA GLU A 47 1.00 18.01 -3.59
C GLU A 47 0.61 17.77 -2.13
N VAL A 48 1.15 18.58 -1.23
CA VAL A 48 0.79 18.57 0.19
C VAL A 48 0.34 19.96 0.58
N ILE A 49 -0.88 20.10 1.06
CA ILE A 49 -1.36 21.36 1.64
C ILE A 49 -0.92 21.41 3.10
N ARG A 50 -0.08 22.39 3.46
CA ARG A 50 0.36 22.56 4.85
C ARG A 50 -0.75 23.18 5.71
N ALA A 51 -0.62 23.03 7.03
CA ALA A 51 -1.52 23.64 8.03
C ALA A 51 -1.59 25.19 7.94
N ASP A 52 -0.62 25.84 7.30
CA ASP A 52 -0.63 27.28 7.01
C ASP A 52 -1.36 27.65 5.70
N GLY A 53 -1.94 26.67 5.01
CA GLY A 53 -2.67 26.81 3.74
C GLY A 53 -1.76 26.98 2.52
N VAL A 54 -0.43 26.92 2.67
CA VAL A 54 0.49 27.02 1.54
C VAL A 54 0.69 25.62 0.94
N PRO A 55 0.33 25.39 -0.34
CA PRO A 55 0.58 24.11 -0.98
C PRO A 55 2.08 23.91 -1.17
N VAL A 56 2.52 22.66 -1.07
CA VAL A 56 3.90 22.26 -1.30
C VAL A 56 3.90 21.04 -2.20
N THR A 57 4.36 21.22 -3.44
CA THR A 57 4.65 20.08 -4.31
C THR A 57 5.89 19.34 -3.80
N ILE A 58 5.78 18.02 -3.66
CA ILE A 58 6.86 17.09 -3.34
C ILE A 58 7.21 16.31 -4.59
N TYR A 59 8.46 16.44 -5.03
CA TYR A 59 9.05 15.65 -6.11
C TYR A 59 10.01 14.64 -5.50
N ARG A 60 9.60 13.36 -5.45
CA ARG A 60 10.42 12.25 -4.95
C ARG A 60 11.19 11.64 -6.09
N TYR A 61 12.52 11.56 -5.97
CA TYR A 61 13.43 11.16 -7.04
C TYR A 61 14.31 9.94 -6.69
N GLY A 62 14.03 9.31 -5.56
CA GLY A 62 14.75 8.14 -5.04
C GLY A 62 14.03 7.53 -3.83
N TRP A 63 14.73 6.66 -3.11
CA TRP A 63 14.23 5.98 -1.92
C TRP A 63 14.57 6.75 -0.65
N GLY A 64 13.83 6.49 0.44
CA GLY A 64 14.09 7.13 1.74
C GLY A 64 13.94 8.66 1.70
N ASP A 65 15.03 9.38 1.97
CA ASP A 65 15.06 10.83 2.18
C ASP A 65 15.17 11.69 0.90
N ASP A 66 15.16 11.07 -0.29
CA ASP A 66 15.35 11.73 -1.58
C ASP A 66 14.09 12.46 -2.08
N VAL A 67 13.86 13.66 -1.53
CA VAL A 67 12.70 14.50 -1.85
C VAL A 67 13.08 15.96 -2.09
N VAL A 68 12.49 16.56 -3.12
CA VAL A 68 12.49 18.01 -3.34
C VAL A 68 11.13 18.55 -2.93
N ARG A 69 11.11 19.57 -2.08
CA ARG A 69 9.90 20.32 -1.72
C ARG A 69 9.88 21.65 -2.46
N LEU A 70 8.75 21.97 -3.07
CA LEU A 70 8.50 23.20 -3.81
C LEU A 70 7.34 23.97 -3.13
N PRO A 71 7.62 24.79 -2.11
CA PRO A 71 6.58 25.56 -1.45
C PRO A 71 5.95 26.58 -2.38
N GLY A 72 4.62 26.70 -2.36
CA GLY A 72 3.84 27.57 -3.22
C GLY A 72 3.58 27.00 -4.62
N VAL A 73 4.11 25.81 -4.94
CA VAL A 73 3.80 25.09 -6.18
C VAL A 73 2.67 24.11 -5.92
N SER A 74 1.71 24.05 -6.85
CA SER A 74 0.49 23.23 -6.77
C SER A 74 -0.05 22.90 -8.17
N GLY A 75 -0.83 21.83 -8.30
CA GLY A 75 -1.58 21.46 -9.50
C GLY A 75 -0.70 21.03 -10.67
N VAL A 76 0.50 20.50 -10.38
CA VAL A 76 1.51 20.18 -11.39
C VAL A 76 1.76 18.68 -11.50
N THR A 77 1.91 18.19 -12.73
CA THR A 77 2.37 16.83 -13.00
C THR A 77 3.90 16.75 -12.99
N ARG A 78 4.42 15.52 -12.94
CA ARG A 78 5.84 15.24 -13.18
C ARG A 78 6.36 15.86 -14.47
N GLU A 79 5.64 15.67 -15.56
CA GLU A 79 6.05 16.14 -16.88
C GLU A 79 6.18 17.67 -16.91
N GLN A 80 5.35 18.40 -16.17
CA GLN A 80 5.42 19.86 -16.08
C GLN A 80 6.57 20.37 -15.24
N LEU A 81 7.02 19.58 -14.25
CA LEU A 81 8.21 19.88 -13.48
C LEU A 81 9.48 19.51 -14.24
N GLU A 82 9.43 18.53 -15.15
CA GLU A 82 10.58 18.07 -15.92
C GLU A 82 10.73 18.78 -17.28
N GLN A 83 9.64 19.32 -17.84
CA GLN A 83 9.63 19.98 -19.15
C GLN A 83 9.07 21.41 -19.10
N PRO A 84 9.88 22.45 -19.37
CA PRO A 84 9.39 23.81 -19.47
C PRO A 84 8.46 23.98 -20.70
N GLY A 85 7.19 24.35 -20.45
CA GLY A 85 6.21 24.69 -21.51
C GLY A 85 4.86 23.96 -21.50
N GLY A 86 4.60 23.02 -20.60
CA GLY A 86 3.33 22.29 -20.51
C GLY A 86 2.23 23.05 -19.74
N ALA A 87 1.12 23.43 -20.40
CA ALA A 87 -0.01 24.09 -19.74
C ALA A 87 -0.73 23.15 -18.74
N PRO A 88 -1.17 23.65 -17.55
CA PRO A 88 -1.78 22.81 -16.52
C PRO A 88 -3.18 22.31 -16.90
N PRO A 89 -3.53 21.05 -16.57
CA PRO A 89 -4.92 20.60 -16.61
C PRO A 89 -5.76 21.33 -15.56
N ALA A 90 -7.06 21.47 -15.81
CA ALA A 90 -7.98 22.08 -14.86
C ALA A 90 -7.97 21.31 -13.53
N ALA A 91 -7.89 22.05 -12.42
CA ALA A 91 -7.94 21.47 -11.07
C ALA A 91 -9.16 20.57 -10.90
N PRO A 92 -9.03 19.37 -10.29
CA PRO A 92 -10.18 18.64 -9.81
C PRO A 92 -10.92 19.50 -8.77
N ALA A 93 -12.24 19.46 -8.80
CA ALA A 93 -13.07 20.20 -7.86
C ALA A 93 -12.78 19.72 -6.42
N ASP A 94 -12.63 20.69 -5.52
CA ASP A 94 -12.52 20.55 -4.07
C ASP A 94 -13.55 19.53 -3.53
N PRO A 95 -13.16 18.48 -2.77
CA PRO A 95 -14.12 17.59 -2.12
C PRO A 95 -14.72 18.35 -0.94
N GLY A 96 -15.74 19.16 -1.25
CA GLY A 96 -16.58 19.77 -0.25
C GLY A 96 -17.09 18.73 0.74
N THR A 97 -17.10 19.11 2.01
CA THR A 97 -17.74 18.40 3.12
C THR A 97 -19.08 17.76 2.71
N GLY A 98 -19.18 16.43 2.86
CA GLY A 98 -20.45 15.72 2.93
C GLY A 98 -21.08 15.26 1.61
N GLY A 99 -20.29 14.76 0.66
CA GLY A 99 -20.79 14.05 -0.52
C GLY A 99 -20.79 12.54 -0.30
N ALA A 100 -21.92 11.87 -0.55
CA ALA A 100 -22.00 10.42 -0.54
C ALA A 100 -21.02 9.81 -1.55
N VAL A 101 -20.33 8.75 -1.10
CA VAL A 101 -19.53 7.82 -1.90
C VAL A 101 -20.24 7.54 -3.23
N PRO A 102 -19.59 7.72 -4.41
CA PRO A 102 -20.14 7.21 -5.66
C PRO A 102 -20.44 5.73 -5.45
N PRO A 103 -21.61 5.19 -5.81
CA PRO A 103 -21.88 3.79 -5.53
C PRO A 103 -20.75 2.99 -6.18
N GLY A 104 -20.01 2.27 -5.35
CA GLY A 104 -19.12 1.22 -5.84
C GLY A 104 -19.92 0.28 -6.76
N PRO A 105 -19.24 -0.57 -7.52
CA PRO A 105 -19.89 -1.44 -8.50
C PRO A 105 -21.12 -2.12 -7.88
N GLY A 106 -22.24 -2.02 -8.59
CA GLY A 106 -23.58 -2.21 -8.02
C GLY A 106 -23.87 -3.64 -7.56
N GLY A 107 -24.96 -3.80 -6.81
CA GLY A 107 -25.53 -5.11 -6.44
C GLY A 107 -25.53 -5.42 -4.96
N ALA A 108 -26.11 -6.57 -4.62
CA ALA A 108 -26.18 -7.05 -3.25
C ALA A 108 -25.00 -7.96 -2.91
N PHE A 109 -24.60 -7.96 -1.64
CA PHE A 109 -23.53 -8.79 -1.09
C PHE A 109 -24.08 -9.64 0.06
N ARG A 110 -23.49 -10.83 0.24
CA ARG A 110 -23.78 -11.72 1.35
C ARG A 110 -22.50 -12.05 2.08
N THR A 111 -22.44 -11.82 3.39
CA THR A 111 -21.32 -12.26 4.22
C THR A 111 -21.17 -13.79 4.18
N VAL A 112 -20.00 -14.25 3.77
CA VAL A 112 -19.64 -15.68 3.66
C VAL A 112 -18.50 -16.06 4.60
N PHE A 113 -17.74 -15.07 5.09
CA PHE A 113 -16.78 -15.21 6.18
C PHE A 113 -16.80 -13.95 7.05
N TYR A 114 -16.67 -14.14 8.35
CA TYR A 114 -16.50 -13.05 9.32
C TYR A 114 -15.79 -13.60 10.54
N ASP A 115 -14.66 -13.05 10.90
CA ASP A 115 -13.97 -13.35 12.15
C ASP A 115 -13.70 -12.04 12.88
N GLY A 116 -14.20 -11.94 14.10
CA GLY A 116 -13.99 -10.79 15.00
C GLY A 116 -13.05 -11.13 16.15
N PHE A 117 -12.44 -12.32 16.13
CA PHE A 117 -11.39 -12.71 17.09
C PHE A 117 -11.82 -12.64 18.57
N ASP A 118 -13.12 -12.81 18.85
CA ASP A 118 -13.73 -12.71 20.18
C ASP A 118 -13.31 -13.84 21.15
N VAL A 119 -12.65 -14.89 20.66
CA VAL A 119 -12.29 -16.09 21.43
C VAL A 119 -10.79 -16.30 21.39
N ASP A 120 -10.12 -16.06 22.52
CA ASP A 120 -8.69 -16.27 22.67
C ASP A 120 -8.23 -17.64 22.15
N GLY A 121 -7.20 -17.62 21.30
CA GLY A 121 -6.60 -18.80 20.70
C GLY A 121 -7.43 -19.52 19.64
N ASP A 122 -8.62 -19.04 19.27
CA ASP A 122 -9.41 -19.64 18.20
C ASP A 122 -8.90 -19.20 16.81
N LEU A 123 -8.17 -20.10 16.16
CA LEU A 123 -7.77 -19.99 14.76
C LEU A 123 -8.47 -21.04 13.88
N SER A 124 -9.55 -21.68 14.36
CA SER A 124 -10.17 -22.83 13.70
C SER A 124 -10.74 -22.53 12.31
N ARG A 125 -10.95 -21.24 12.01
CA ARG A 125 -11.45 -20.73 10.73
C ARG A 125 -10.35 -20.41 9.72
N TRP A 126 -9.10 -20.40 10.16
CA TRP A 126 -7.91 -20.08 9.39
C TRP A 126 -7.15 -21.38 9.09
N LYS A 127 -7.35 -21.93 7.91
CA LYS A 127 -6.83 -23.25 7.54
C LYS A 127 -5.39 -23.23 7.04
N ALA A 128 -4.88 -22.05 6.69
CA ALA A 128 -3.52 -21.86 6.23
C ALA A 128 -2.77 -20.94 7.20
N ILE A 129 -1.99 -21.53 8.11
CA ILE A 129 -1.02 -20.80 8.94
C ILE A 129 0.35 -20.99 8.29
N MET A 130 1.02 -19.89 7.96
CA MET A 130 2.28 -19.92 7.22
C MET A 130 3.43 -20.42 8.10
N GLN A 131 4.29 -21.27 7.55
CA GLN A 131 5.42 -21.84 8.27
C GLN A 131 6.57 -22.17 7.32
N GLY A 132 7.79 -21.89 7.75
CA GLY A 132 9.00 -22.31 7.04
C GLY A 132 9.59 -21.24 6.13
N PRO A 133 10.48 -21.63 5.20
CA PRO A 133 11.20 -20.68 4.36
C PRO A 133 10.26 -20.00 3.35
N HIS A 134 10.43 -18.70 3.16
CA HIS A 134 9.77 -17.91 2.12
C HIS A 134 10.72 -17.61 0.95
N HIS A 135 10.19 -17.39 -0.26
CA HIS A 135 11.01 -17.16 -1.46
C HIS A 135 11.85 -15.87 -1.38
N SER A 136 11.44 -14.90 -0.58
CA SER A 136 12.23 -13.69 -0.30
C SER A 136 13.47 -13.96 0.57
N GLY A 137 13.60 -15.16 1.14
CA GLY A 137 14.69 -15.52 2.06
C GLY A 137 14.38 -15.25 3.54
N MET A 138 13.20 -14.72 3.87
CA MET A 138 12.70 -14.68 5.25
C MET A 138 12.14 -16.04 5.68
N TRP A 139 11.75 -16.13 6.94
CA TRP A 139 11.17 -17.33 7.53
C TRP A 139 9.83 -17.02 8.19
N TRP A 140 8.80 -17.78 7.82
CA TRP A 140 7.49 -17.77 8.46
C TRP A 140 7.53 -18.57 9.76
N ASN A 141 7.21 -17.90 10.87
CA ASN A 141 7.07 -18.49 12.18
C ASN A 141 5.59 -18.45 12.62
N PRO A 142 4.91 -19.61 12.71
CA PRO A 142 3.50 -19.66 13.08
C PRO A 142 3.24 -19.18 14.52
N ASP A 143 4.25 -19.18 15.39
CA ASP A 143 4.13 -18.69 16.76
C ASP A 143 3.84 -17.18 16.84
N GLY A 144 4.06 -16.44 15.76
CA GLY A 144 3.71 -15.02 15.63
C GLY A 144 2.25 -14.76 15.22
N VAL A 145 1.40 -15.80 15.13
CA VAL A 145 -0.04 -15.66 14.88
C VAL A 145 -0.82 -15.97 16.16
N LYS A 146 -1.48 -14.97 16.75
CA LYS A 146 -2.17 -15.12 18.04
C LYS A 146 -3.51 -14.39 18.04
N VAL A 147 -4.55 -15.03 18.55
CA VAL A 147 -5.82 -14.36 18.89
C VAL A 147 -5.89 -14.16 20.39
N ARG A 148 -5.96 -12.92 20.84
CA ARG A 148 -6.06 -12.54 22.27
C ARG A 148 -6.74 -11.18 22.40
N ASP A 149 -7.46 -10.99 23.50
CA ASP A 149 -7.99 -9.68 23.90
C ASP A 149 -8.92 -9.02 22.84
N GLY A 150 -9.60 -9.85 22.04
CA GLY A 150 -10.53 -9.39 21.00
C GLY A 150 -9.88 -8.97 19.68
N GLU A 151 -8.61 -9.31 19.46
CA GLU A 151 -7.93 -9.08 18.18
C GLU A 151 -7.04 -10.26 17.78
N LEU A 152 -6.72 -10.30 16.49
CA LEU A 152 -5.63 -11.10 15.94
C LEU A 152 -4.36 -10.24 15.89
N GLU A 153 -3.28 -10.74 16.48
CA GLU A 153 -1.92 -10.24 16.30
C GLU A 153 -1.18 -11.15 15.30
N VAL A 154 -0.58 -10.53 14.29
CA VAL A 154 0.40 -11.15 13.39
C VAL A 154 1.71 -10.38 13.57
N SER A 155 2.80 -11.05 13.94
CA SER A 155 4.03 -10.37 14.32
C SER A 155 5.25 -10.68 13.45
N ALA A 156 6.19 -9.74 13.44
CA ALA A 156 7.59 -10.05 13.22
C ALA A 156 8.34 -10.05 14.57
N ASP A 157 9.20 -11.04 14.76
CA ASP A 157 9.90 -11.28 16.02
C ASP A 157 11.40 -11.52 15.80
N LEU A 158 12.24 -10.80 16.54
CA LEU A 158 13.67 -11.06 16.64
C LEU A 158 13.90 -12.39 17.36
N GLN A 159 14.59 -13.32 16.71
CA GLN A 159 14.91 -14.62 17.27
C GLN A 159 16.28 -14.61 17.95
N ASP A 160 16.54 -15.59 18.83
CA ASP A 160 17.81 -15.76 19.55
C ASP A 160 19.04 -15.86 18.62
N ASN A 161 18.84 -16.23 17.35
CA ASN A 161 19.89 -16.31 16.35
C ASN A 161 20.24 -14.96 15.69
N GLY A 162 19.58 -13.87 16.10
CA GLY A 162 19.78 -12.51 15.60
C GLY A 162 19.04 -12.19 14.29
N TYR A 163 18.14 -13.05 13.83
CA TYR A 163 17.31 -12.81 12.65
C TYR A 163 15.85 -12.61 13.03
N TYR A 164 15.16 -11.75 12.30
CA TYR A 164 13.70 -11.61 12.40
C TYR A 164 12.99 -12.74 11.64
N THR A 165 11.91 -13.24 12.20
CA THR A 165 10.92 -14.07 11.51
C THR A 165 9.65 -13.28 11.31
N GLY A 166 8.95 -13.48 10.20
CA GLY A 166 7.60 -12.96 9.98
C GLY A 166 6.54 -13.99 10.35
N ALA A 167 5.27 -13.60 10.37
CA ALA A 167 4.14 -14.50 10.58
C ALA A 167 3.01 -14.18 9.60
N GLY A 168 2.16 -15.15 9.29
CA GLY A 168 1.07 -14.94 8.36
C GLY A 168 0.09 -16.09 8.35
N LEU A 169 -1.09 -15.80 7.82
CA LEU A 169 -2.22 -16.72 7.74
C LEU A 169 -3.16 -16.32 6.59
N ALA A 170 -3.89 -17.30 6.09
CA ALA A 170 -4.98 -17.10 5.14
C ALA A 170 -6.16 -17.98 5.52
N ILE A 171 -7.36 -17.61 5.05
CA ILE A 171 -8.57 -18.39 5.37
C ILE A 171 -8.40 -19.83 4.91
N ASP A 172 -7.92 -20.06 3.69
CA ASP A 172 -7.72 -21.38 3.10
C ASP A 172 -6.89 -21.29 1.81
N PHE A 173 -6.10 -22.33 1.50
CA PHE A 173 -5.37 -22.45 0.22
C PHE A 173 -5.44 -23.90 -0.31
N GLY A 174 -5.55 -24.03 -1.63
CA GLY A 174 -5.60 -25.31 -2.32
C GLY A 174 -6.80 -25.43 -3.27
N PRO A 175 -6.86 -26.49 -4.09
CA PRO A 175 -7.80 -26.59 -5.21
C PRO A 175 -9.28 -26.48 -4.82
N ASP A 176 -9.63 -26.87 -3.58
CA ASP A 176 -10.99 -26.80 -3.03
C ASP A 176 -11.13 -25.73 -1.92
N ALA A 177 -10.17 -24.80 -1.84
CA ALA A 177 -10.12 -23.79 -0.80
C ALA A 177 -11.23 -22.74 -0.92
N PHE A 178 -11.63 -22.23 0.24
CA PHE A 178 -12.55 -21.10 0.32
C PHE A 178 -12.02 -19.88 -0.47
N GLY A 179 -12.91 -19.27 -1.25
CA GLY A 179 -12.67 -18.03 -1.99
C GLY A 179 -13.92 -17.63 -2.78
N VAL A 180 -14.00 -16.36 -3.17
CA VAL A 180 -15.12 -15.79 -3.91
C VAL A 180 -14.66 -15.26 -5.27
N ASP A 181 -15.48 -15.44 -6.32
CA ASP A 181 -15.18 -14.96 -7.68
C ASP A 181 -15.41 -13.46 -7.82
N TYR A 182 -16.44 -12.94 -7.13
CA TYR A 182 -16.80 -11.53 -7.01
C TYR A 182 -17.24 -11.29 -5.58
N GLY A 183 -16.83 -10.18 -4.99
CA GLY A 183 -17.03 -9.98 -3.57
C GLY A 183 -16.41 -8.73 -2.99
N ARG A 184 -16.29 -8.74 -1.67
CA ARG A 184 -15.62 -7.72 -0.89
C ARG A 184 -14.80 -8.38 0.20
N ILE A 185 -13.54 -7.99 0.33
CA ILE A 185 -12.70 -8.27 1.49
C ILE A 185 -12.58 -6.95 2.26
N GLU A 186 -12.89 -6.98 3.55
CA GLU A 186 -12.80 -5.83 4.46
C GLU A 186 -12.07 -6.27 5.72
N VAL A 187 -11.05 -5.50 6.12
CA VAL A 187 -10.22 -5.78 7.29
C VAL A 187 -10.03 -4.50 8.07
N ARG A 188 -10.27 -4.53 9.38
CA ARG A 188 -9.95 -3.42 10.28
C ARG A 188 -8.68 -3.73 11.05
N ALA A 189 -7.66 -2.91 10.86
CA ALA A 189 -6.32 -3.18 11.38
C ALA A 189 -5.55 -1.91 11.76
N LYS A 190 -4.50 -2.07 12.56
CA LYS A 190 -3.45 -1.09 12.85
C LYS A 190 -2.09 -1.78 12.96
N TRP A 191 -1.01 -1.02 12.87
CA TRP A 191 0.35 -1.54 12.75
C TRP A 191 1.33 -0.80 13.67
N ASP A 192 2.25 -1.55 14.29
CA ASP A 192 3.39 -0.98 15.01
C ASP A 192 4.49 -0.55 14.02
N ALA A 193 4.54 0.74 13.65
CA ALA A 193 5.51 1.26 12.69
C ALA A 193 6.98 0.88 13.05
N ALA A 194 7.68 0.23 12.11
CA ALA A 194 9.05 -0.21 12.31
C ALA A 194 9.87 -0.24 11.02
N GLN A 195 11.16 0.06 11.14
CA GLN A 195 12.13 -0.09 10.07
C GLN A 195 12.28 -1.55 9.64
N GLY A 196 12.11 -1.79 8.34
CA GLY A 196 12.41 -3.07 7.70
C GLY A 196 11.42 -4.20 7.96
N ILE A 197 10.25 -3.88 8.53
CA ILE A 197 9.12 -4.80 8.65
C ILE A 197 7.94 -4.22 7.88
N ALA A 198 7.27 -5.05 7.08
CA ALA A 198 6.18 -4.64 6.20
C ALA A 198 4.94 -5.52 6.43
N PRO A 199 3.88 -5.02 7.09
CA PRO A 199 2.59 -5.69 7.13
C PRO A 199 1.94 -5.65 5.75
N ALA A 200 1.21 -6.71 5.43
CA ALA A 200 0.37 -6.78 4.24
C ALA A 200 -1.00 -7.39 4.58
N ILE A 201 -2.05 -6.73 4.10
CA ILE A 201 -3.42 -7.25 4.08
C ILE A 201 -3.78 -7.46 2.61
N MET A 202 -4.00 -8.71 2.24
CA MET A 202 -4.08 -9.13 0.86
C MET A 202 -5.37 -9.90 0.54
N GLY A 203 -5.83 -9.76 -0.70
CA GLY A 203 -6.63 -10.77 -1.38
C GLY A 203 -5.72 -11.63 -2.26
N TRP A 204 -5.70 -12.95 -2.06
CA TRP A 204 -4.83 -13.89 -2.79
C TRP A 204 -5.64 -14.98 -3.50
N PRO A 205 -5.17 -15.53 -4.63
CA PRO A 205 -5.82 -16.68 -5.28
C PRO A 205 -5.99 -17.88 -4.34
N SER A 206 -7.20 -18.43 -4.22
CA SER A 206 -7.46 -19.54 -3.28
C SER A 206 -7.03 -20.91 -3.83
N ALA A 207 -7.26 -21.15 -5.12
CA ALA A 207 -7.21 -22.49 -5.73
C ALA A 207 -5.83 -22.91 -6.26
N ALA A 208 -4.99 -21.96 -6.63
CA ALA A 208 -3.68 -22.19 -7.19
C ALA A 208 -2.76 -21.01 -6.84
N ASP A 209 -1.51 -21.29 -6.48
CA ASP A 209 -0.46 -20.28 -6.36
C ASP A 209 -0.02 -19.82 -7.77
N ALA A 210 -0.93 -19.10 -8.42
CA ALA A 210 -0.80 -18.57 -9.76
C ALA A 210 -0.87 -17.05 -9.65
N TRP A 211 0.28 -16.46 -9.36
CA TRP A 211 0.49 -15.02 -9.36
C TRP A 211 0.97 -14.55 -10.75
N PRO A 212 0.48 -13.41 -11.27
CA PRO A 212 -0.67 -12.62 -10.78
C PRO A 212 -2.00 -13.38 -10.94
N PRO A 213 -3.08 -13.04 -10.19
CA PRO A 213 -3.40 -11.76 -9.56
C PRO A 213 -3.15 -11.70 -8.06
N GLU A 214 -3.20 -10.49 -7.51
CA GLU A 214 -3.09 -10.17 -6.09
C GLU A 214 -3.78 -8.83 -5.82
N PHE A 215 -4.48 -8.75 -4.68
CA PHE A 215 -5.03 -7.50 -4.18
C PHE A 215 -4.30 -7.08 -2.93
N ASP A 216 -3.45 -6.08 -3.00
CA ASP A 216 -2.85 -5.46 -1.83
C ASP A 216 -3.78 -4.37 -1.32
N LEU A 217 -4.59 -4.69 -0.30
CA LEU A 217 -5.47 -3.70 0.33
C LEU A 217 -4.63 -2.69 1.12
N MET A 218 -3.60 -3.21 1.81
CA MET A 218 -2.62 -2.43 2.54
C MET A 218 -1.27 -3.14 2.49
N GLU A 219 -0.25 -2.43 2.04
CA GLU A 219 1.16 -2.70 2.30
C GLU A 219 1.80 -1.44 2.89
N VAL A 220 2.37 -1.54 4.09
CA VAL A 220 3.17 -0.45 4.67
C VAL A 220 4.64 -0.72 4.39
N VAL A 221 5.29 0.18 3.67
CA VAL A 221 6.72 0.08 3.32
C VAL A 221 7.57 1.19 3.92
N ASP A 222 6.97 2.14 4.64
CA ASP A 222 7.70 3.20 5.33
C ASP A 222 7.82 2.93 6.83
N ALA A 223 9.01 3.20 7.37
CA ALA A 223 9.32 2.94 8.78
C ALA A 223 8.50 3.77 9.76
N ASP A 224 7.94 4.90 9.30
CA ASP A 224 7.14 5.81 10.11
C ASP A 224 5.63 5.49 10.07
N GLY A 225 5.21 4.52 9.25
CA GLY A 225 3.82 4.08 9.13
C GLY A 225 2.85 5.17 8.67
N GLN A 226 3.32 6.17 7.91
CA GLN A 226 2.50 7.31 7.50
C GLN A 226 1.91 7.14 6.09
N TRP A 227 2.28 6.06 5.39
CA TRP A 227 1.83 5.79 4.04
C TRP A 227 1.50 4.32 3.85
N VAL A 228 0.33 4.07 3.27
CA VAL A 228 -0.07 2.75 2.81
C VAL A 228 -0.04 2.71 1.28
N ALA A 229 0.54 1.65 0.74
CA ALA A 229 0.37 1.25 -0.65
C ALA A 229 -0.86 0.34 -0.77
N THR A 230 -1.71 0.65 -1.74
CA THR A 230 -2.78 -0.23 -2.20
C THR A 230 -2.46 -0.60 -3.64
N THR A 231 -2.23 -1.87 -3.92
CA THR A 231 -1.83 -2.33 -5.26
C THR A 231 -2.83 -3.35 -5.79
N ASN A 232 -3.22 -3.19 -7.04
CA ASN A 232 -3.98 -4.19 -7.78
C ASN A 232 -3.04 -4.85 -8.79
N HIS A 233 -2.82 -6.15 -8.68
CA HIS A 233 -2.07 -6.96 -9.63
C HIS A 233 -3.03 -7.86 -10.41
N TRP A 234 -2.91 -7.87 -11.74
CA TRP A 234 -3.72 -8.71 -12.61
C TRP A 234 -2.91 -9.26 -13.78
N GLN A 235 -3.50 -10.23 -14.47
CA GLN A 235 -2.92 -10.81 -15.68
C GLN A 235 -2.82 -9.75 -16.77
N GLY A 236 -1.59 -9.46 -17.22
CA GLY A 236 -1.36 -8.49 -18.28
C GLY A 236 -2.11 -8.82 -19.58
N PRO A 237 -2.30 -7.84 -20.48
CA PRO A 237 -3.19 -7.97 -21.65
C PRO A 237 -2.88 -9.13 -22.60
N GLY A 238 -1.67 -9.68 -22.54
CA GLY A 238 -1.25 -10.84 -23.33
C GLY A 238 -1.70 -12.19 -22.77
N GLY A 239 -2.18 -12.26 -21.52
CA GLY A 239 -2.57 -13.51 -20.85
C GLY A 239 -1.43 -14.50 -20.66
N ASN A 240 -0.18 -14.02 -20.68
CA ASN A 240 1.04 -14.85 -20.67
C ASN A 240 1.66 -15.00 -19.27
N GLY A 241 0.96 -14.62 -18.20
CA GLY A 241 1.52 -14.56 -16.85
C GLY A 241 2.31 -13.28 -16.55
N ASP A 242 2.24 -12.28 -17.43
CA ASP A 242 2.85 -10.97 -17.18
C ASP A 242 2.09 -10.25 -16.06
N ASP A 243 2.83 -9.63 -15.14
CA ASP A 243 2.28 -8.77 -14.09
C ASP A 243 1.93 -7.39 -14.66
N ALA A 244 0.64 -7.05 -14.64
CA ALA A 244 0.17 -5.70 -14.80
C ALA A 244 -0.36 -5.21 -13.47
N TYR A 245 0.06 -4.02 -13.05
CA TYR A 245 -0.31 -3.51 -11.73
C TYR A 245 -0.54 -2.00 -11.71
N ARG A 246 -1.30 -1.58 -10.71
CA ARG A 246 -1.56 -0.17 -10.36
C ARG A 246 -1.49 0.00 -8.86
N THR A 247 -0.60 0.88 -8.42
CA THR A 247 -0.46 1.24 -7.01
C THR A 247 -1.04 2.63 -6.76
N ALA A 248 -1.94 2.73 -5.79
CA ALA A 248 -2.35 3.96 -5.16
C ALA A 248 -1.66 4.08 -3.80
N TRP A 249 -1.34 5.30 -3.39
CA TRP A 249 -0.65 5.56 -2.13
C TRP A 249 -1.44 6.56 -1.31
N THR A 250 -1.79 6.19 -0.09
CA THR A 250 -2.65 6.99 0.78
C THR A 250 -1.88 7.40 2.03
N GLU A 251 -1.96 8.70 2.38
CA GLU A 251 -1.39 9.22 3.64
C GLU A 251 -2.36 8.92 4.77
N ILE A 252 -1.95 8.06 5.70
CA ILE A 252 -2.72 7.72 6.91
C ILE A 252 -1.73 7.44 8.04
N ASP A 253 -2.15 7.59 9.29
CA ASP A 253 -1.38 7.07 10.41
C ASP A 253 -1.73 5.59 10.60
N SER A 254 -0.96 4.67 10.01
CA SER A 254 -1.24 3.23 10.10
C SER A 254 -1.12 2.66 11.52
N THR A 255 -0.63 3.46 12.49
CA THR A 255 -0.64 3.10 13.91
C THR A 255 -2.02 3.25 14.57
N ASP A 256 -2.92 4.01 13.93
CA ASP A 256 -4.34 4.08 14.26
C ASP A 256 -5.15 3.00 13.54
N TRP A 257 -6.36 2.73 14.06
CA TRP A 257 -7.26 1.76 13.46
C TRP A 257 -7.90 2.27 12.18
N HIS A 258 -7.66 1.57 11.09
CA HIS A 258 -8.24 1.85 9.77
C HIS A 258 -8.97 0.64 9.22
N THR A 259 -9.98 0.90 8.38
CA THR A 259 -10.70 -0.15 7.64
C THR A 259 -10.26 -0.16 6.19
N TYR A 260 -9.55 -1.21 5.80
CA TYR A 260 -9.09 -1.43 4.43
C TYR A 260 -10.07 -2.38 3.73
N ALA A 261 -10.49 -2.03 2.51
CA ALA A 261 -11.34 -2.93 1.74
C ALA A 261 -11.04 -2.90 0.25
N VAL A 262 -11.23 -4.05 -0.39
CA VAL A 262 -11.37 -4.18 -1.84
C VAL A 262 -12.74 -4.79 -2.13
N GLN A 263 -13.46 -4.20 -3.06
CA GLN A 263 -14.70 -4.71 -3.61
C GLN A 263 -14.54 -4.90 -5.11
N TRP A 264 -14.97 -6.05 -5.64
CA TRP A 264 -14.95 -6.30 -7.07
C TRP A 264 -16.19 -7.05 -7.54
N THR A 265 -16.69 -6.63 -8.69
CA THR A 265 -17.82 -7.25 -9.38
C THR A 265 -17.45 -7.43 -10.87
N PRO A 266 -18.34 -7.92 -11.74
CA PRO A 266 -18.08 -7.93 -13.18
C PRO A 266 -17.78 -6.55 -13.78
N GLU A 267 -18.09 -5.45 -13.08
CA GLU A 267 -17.89 -4.07 -13.55
C GLU A 267 -16.48 -3.54 -13.28
N GLY A 268 -15.71 -4.17 -12.40
CA GLY A 268 -14.37 -3.72 -12.02
C GLY A 268 -14.09 -3.85 -10.52
N VAL A 269 -13.04 -3.17 -10.07
CA VAL A 269 -12.52 -3.22 -8.70
C VAL A 269 -12.49 -1.82 -8.09
N VAL A 270 -12.81 -1.73 -6.80
CA VAL A 270 -12.77 -0.49 -6.01
C VAL A 270 -12.10 -0.79 -4.67
N TYR A 271 -11.12 0.03 -4.32
CA TYR A 271 -10.46 -0.04 -3.01
C TYR A 271 -10.85 1.18 -2.19
N THR A 272 -11.03 0.95 -0.89
CA THR A 272 -11.35 2.00 0.07
C THR A 272 -10.50 1.88 1.32
N ILE A 273 -10.16 3.03 1.91
CA ILE A 273 -9.64 3.14 3.27
C ILE A 273 -10.62 4.02 4.05
N ASP A 274 -11.13 3.51 5.17
CA ASP A 274 -12.19 4.14 5.99
C ASP A 274 -13.46 4.54 5.22
N GLY A 275 -13.75 3.77 4.15
CA GLY A 275 -14.90 4.01 3.28
C GLY A 275 -14.66 5.06 2.18
N GLU A 276 -13.52 5.74 2.19
CA GLU A 276 -13.11 6.67 1.13
C GLU A 276 -12.41 5.90 0.01
N VAL A 277 -12.79 6.18 -1.24
CA VAL A 277 -12.22 5.51 -2.42
C VAL A 277 -10.79 5.97 -2.65
N VAL A 278 -9.85 5.02 -2.67
CA VAL A 278 -8.42 5.27 -2.93
C VAL A 278 -7.98 4.78 -4.31
N TYR A 279 -8.67 3.78 -4.85
CA TYR A 279 -8.38 3.25 -6.18
C TYR A 279 -9.63 2.68 -6.86
N THR A 280 -9.72 2.82 -8.19
CA THR A 280 -10.74 2.18 -9.02
C THR A 280 -10.09 1.62 -10.28
N GLY A 281 -10.38 0.36 -10.60
CA GLY A 281 -9.93 -0.33 -11.80
C GLY A 281 -11.11 -0.87 -12.62
N GLY A 282 -10.92 -1.00 -13.94
CA GLY A 282 -11.95 -1.53 -14.86
C GLY A 282 -12.02 -3.06 -14.86
N PRO A 283 -12.96 -3.66 -15.61
CA PRO A 283 -13.11 -5.12 -15.74
C PRO A 283 -11.86 -5.85 -16.23
N GLU A 284 -11.00 -5.17 -17.00
CA GLU A 284 -9.72 -5.69 -17.49
C GLU A 284 -8.68 -5.94 -16.39
N GLU A 285 -8.90 -5.37 -15.20
CA GLU A 285 -8.01 -5.49 -14.05
C GLU A 285 -8.52 -6.47 -13.00
N LEU A 286 -9.57 -7.24 -13.33
CA LEU A 286 -10.13 -8.24 -12.44
C LEU A 286 -9.22 -9.48 -12.32
N PRO A 287 -9.28 -10.19 -11.18
CA PRO A 287 -8.40 -11.33 -10.92
C PRO A 287 -8.71 -12.53 -11.82
N GLY A 288 -9.93 -12.63 -12.34
CA GLY A 288 -10.37 -13.74 -13.20
C GLY A 288 -10.43 -15.10 -12.51
N GLN A 289 -10.27 -15.15 -11.19
CA GLN A 289 -10.33 -16.36 -10.37
C GLN A 289 -10.76 -16.05 -8.93
N LYS A 290 -11.00 -17.10 -8.14
CA LYS A 290 -11.41 -16.98 -6.74
C LYS A 290 -10.31 -16.39 -5.88
N MET A 291 -10.68 -15.38 -5.10
CA MET A 291 -9.80 -14.72 -4.14
C MET A 291 -10.23 -15.02 -2.70
N THR A 292 -9.25 -15.12 -1.81
CA THR A 292 -9.41 -15.32 -0.37
C THR A 292 -8.63 -14.24 0.40
N ALA A 293 -8.94 -14.04 1.68
CA ALA A 293 -8.18 -13.09 2.51
C ALA A 293 -6.91 -13.75 3.06
N SER A 294 -5.81 -13.01 3.00
CA SER A 294 -4.49 -13.36 3.53
C SER A 294 -3.91 -12.17 4.28
N ILE A 295 -3.26 -12.42 5.41
CA ILE A 295 -2.63 -11.41 6.25
C ILE A 295 -1.22 -11.89 6.59
N GLY A 296 -0.24 -11.00 6.48
CA GLY A 296 1.15 -11.35 6.80
C GLY A 296 1.94 -10.15 7.26
N VAL A 297 2.99 -10.43 8.04
CA VAL A 297 4.03 -9.46 8.37
C VAL A 297 5.33 -9.96 7.78
N PHE A 298 5.82 -9.24 6.77
CA PHE A 298 7.01 -9.57 6.02
C PHE A 298 8.24 -8.89 6.63
N VAL A 299 9.36 -9.60 6.61
CA VAL A 299 10.65 -9.08 7.07
C VAL A 299 11.48 -8.73 5.84
N GLY A 300 12.05 -7.53 5.82
CA GLY A 300 12.95 -7.09 4.78
C GLY A 300 14.21 -7.97 4.68
N THR A 301 14.53 -8.41 3.47
CA THR A 301 15.71 -9.22 3.17
C THR A 301 16.51 -8.59 2.05
N TRP A 302 17.66 -9.18 1.72
CA TRP A 302 18.45 -8.74 0.56
C TRP A 302 17.69 -8.84 -0.78
N ALA A 303 16.71 -9.73 -0.88
CA ALA A 303 15.88 -9.89 -2.07
C ALA A 303 14.79 -8.82 -2.18
N THR A 304 14.40 -8.20 -1.08
CA THR A 304 13.25 -7.27 -1.03
C THR A 304 13.65 -5.81 -0.81
N GLN A 305 14.94 -5.47 -0.68
CA GLN A 305 15.40 -4.12 -0.32
C GLN A 305 14.93 -3.00 -1.25
N GLY A 306 14.54 -3.33 -2.48
CA GLY A 306 13.94 -2.37 -3.41
C GLY A 306 12.50 -1.99 -3.07
N TRP A 307 11.85 -2.71 -2.15
CA TRP A 307 10.47 -2.50 -1.70
C TRP A 307 10.39 -2.39 -0.17
N VAL A 308 10.92 -3.38 0.56
CA VAL A 308 11.01 -3.40 2.03
C VAL A 308 12.48 -3.34 2.44
N PRO A 309 12.94 -2.26 3.11
CA PRO A 309 14.33 -2.13 3.51
C PRO A 309 14.71 -3.18 4.57
N LEU A 310 16.00 -3.35 4.85
CA LEU A 310 16.41 -4.27 5.92
C LEU A 310 16.02 -3.72 7.31
N PRO A 311 15.71 -4.62 8.27
CA PRO A 311 15.79 -4.29 9.68
C PRO A 311 17.18 -3.77 10.07
N ASP A 312 17.23 -2.85 11.01
CA ASP A 312 18.48 -2.27 11.55
C ASP A 312 18.42 -2.14 13.08
N GLU A 313 19.38 -1.44 13.70
CA GLU A 313 19.40 -1.24 15.15
C GLU A 313 18.19 -0.48 15.73
N THR A 314 17.36 0.13 14.89
CA THR A 314 16.13 0.83 15.29
C THR A 314 14.89 -0.07 15.25
N THR A 315 14.96 -1.23 14.59
CA THR A 315 13.85 -2.17 14.54
C THR A 315 13.60 -2.78 15.93
N PRO A 316 12.37 -2.67 16.48
CA PRO A 316 12.02 -3.30 17.75
C PRO A 316 12.05 -4.83 17.68
N GLU A 317 12.37 -5.50 18.79
CA GLU A 317 12.43 -6.96 18.86
C GLU A 317 11.10 -7.66 18.55
N HIS A 318 9.98 -6.96 18.74
CA HIS A 318 8.63 -7.45 18.43
C HIS A 318 7.86 -6.32 17.74
N VAL A 319 7.23 -6.64 16.62
CA VAL A 319 6.45 -5.68 15.83
C VAL A 319 5.14 -6.31 15.39
N GLY A 320 4.01 -5.75 15.81
CA GLY A 320 2.68 -6.32 15.61
C GLY A 320 1.85 -5.63 14.52
N LEU A 321 1.18 -6.44 13.70
CA LEU A 321 -0.02 -6.06 12.97
C LEU A 321 -1.23 -6.57 13.78
N HIS A 322 -2.09 -5.64 14.19
CA HIS A 322 -3.28 -5.91 15.00
C HIS A 322 -4.53 -5.82 14.13
N VAL A 323 -5.40 -6.82 14.23
CA VAL A 323 -6.59 -6.95 13.39
C VAL A 323 -7.82 -7.17 14.27
N ASP A 324 -8.76 -6.24 14.20
CA ASP A 324 -10.02 -6.28 14.95
C ASP A 324 -11.02 -7.24 14.29
N TYR A 325 -11.15 -7.17 12.97
CA TYR A 325 -11.96 -8.14 12.24
C TYR A 325 -11.52 -8.33 10.79
N VAL A 326 -11.91 -9.48 10.25
CA VAL A 326 -11.86 -9.81 8.83
C VAL A 326 -13.25 -10.21 8.36
N LYS A 327 -13.74 -9.59 7.28
CA LYS A 327 -15.03 -9.90 6.66
C LYS A 327 -14.83 -10.16 5.17
N VAL A 328 -15.41 -11.26 4.69
CA VAL A 328 -15.51 -11.56 3.26
C VAL A 328 -16.97 -11.70 2.87
N GLU A 329 -17.36 -10.99 1.83
CA GLU A 329 -18.70 -10.99 1.28
C GLU A 329 -18.67 -11.46 -0.17
N GLU A 330 -19.66 -12.26 -0.56
CA GLU A 330 -19.85 -12.73 -1.93
C GLU A 330 -20.88 -11.84 -2.61
N TRP A 331 -20.59 -11.40 -3.84
CA TRP A 331 -21.53 -10.66 -4.67
C TRP A 331 -22.63 -11.58 -5.19
N ILE A 332 -23.90 -11.20 -5.02
CA ILE A 332 -25.08 -12.01 -5.39
C ILE A 332 -25.91 -11.42 -6.53
N GLY A 333 -25.41 -10.37 -7.19
CA GLY A 333 -26.09 -9.74 -8.33
C GLY A 333 -26.84 -8.45 -8.00
N GLY A 334 -27.15 -7.67 -9.04
CA GLY A 334 -27.91 -6.42 -9.01
C GLY A 334 -28.35 -6.01 -10.40
#